data_AF-A0A086MYH5-F1
#
_entry.id   AF-A0A086MYH5-F1
#
_cell.length_a   1.000
_cell.length_b   1.000
_cell.length_c   1.000
_cell.angle_alpha   90.00
_cell.angle_beta   90.00
_cell.angle_gamma   90.00
#
_symmetry.space_group_name_H-M   'P 1'
#
loop_
_entity.id
_entity.type
_entity.pdbx_description
1 polymer ?
#
loop_
_entity_poly.entity_id
_entity_poly.type
_entity_poly.pdbx_seq_one_letter_code
_entity_poly.pdbx_strand_id
1 'polypeptide(L)'
;MVRRGTTTRSPEQSFAPLQAELGLLGHRSVAVDLPGHGFDTTYPRAYQAPQDRGGFATTPGAIKGVTLAGTAAHLIGILERAKRNGPVTSSHTAAAA
;
A
#
# COMPACT_ATOMS: atom_id res chain seq x y z
N MET A 1 27.63 24.37 8.21
CA MET A 1 27.09 23.78 6.97
C MET A 1 26.40 22.47 7.31
N VAL A 2 25.09 22.48 7.57
CA VAL A 2 24.30 21.28 7.88
C VAL A 2 23.82 20.69 6.56
N ARG A 3 24.33 19.51 6.19
CA ARG A 3 23.76 18.73 5.09
C ARG A 3 22.35 18.32 5.50
N ARG A 4 21.32 18.87 4.85
CA ARG A 4 19.96 18.30 4.90
C ARG A 4 20.04 16.90 4.31
N GLY A 5 20.01 15.88 5.16
CA GLY A 5 19.80 14.51 4.73
C GLY A 5 18.42 14.44 4.08
N THR A 6 18.37 14.20 2.78
CA THR A 6 17.14 13.81 2.12
C THR A 6 16.88 12.38 2.57
N THR A 7 16.07 12.21 3.63
CA THR A 7 15.46 10.92 3.91
C THR A 7 14.52 10.64 2.74
N THR A 8 15.00 9.92 1.73
CA THR A 8 14.18 9.42 0.64
C THR A 8 13.20 8.43 1.26
N ARG A 9 11.98 8.87 1.54
CA ARG A 9 10.90 7.96 1.91
C ARG A 9 10.46 7.25 0.65
N SER A 10 10.47 5.93 0.73
CA SER A 10 9.77 5.03 -0.16
C SER A 10 8.41 5.62 -0.61
N PRO A 11 8.07 5.63 -1.91
CA PRO A 11 6.79 6.17 -2.39
C PRO A 11 5.57 5.47 -1.75
N GLU A 12 5.71 4.23 -1.33
CA GLU A 12 4.71 3.49 -0.56
C GLU A 12 4.39 4.12 0.82
N GLN A 13 5.19 5.09 1.28
CA GLN A 13 5.02 5.81 2.54
C GLN A 13 4.78 7.32 2.36
N SER A 14 4.32 7.77 1.19
CA SER A 14 4.12 9.20 0.92
C SER A 14 3.21 9.91 1.95
N PHE A 15 2.29 9.20 2.59
CA PHE A 15 1.41 9.76 3.63
C PHE A 15 1.90 9.56 5.07
N ALA A 16 3.02 8.87 5.31
CA ALA A 16 3.54 8.64 6.66
C ALA A 16 3.73 9.92 7.50
N PRO A 17 4.24 11.06 6.97
CA PRO A 17 4.29 12.29 7.76
C PRO A 17 2.89 12.81 8.13
N LEU A 18 1.92 12.75 7.22
CA LEU A 18 0.54 13.13 7.53
C LEU A 18 -0.06 12.24 8.63
N GLN A 19 0.18 10.92 8.58
CA GLN A 19 -0.31 10.02 9.63
C GLN A 19 0.29 10.32 11.00
N ALA A 20 1.57 10.71 11.06
CA ALA A 20 2.22 11.11 12.30
C ALA A 20 1.60 12.39 12.87
N GLU A 21 1.40 13.43 12.05
CA GLU A 21 0.76 14.68 12.48
C GLU A 21 -0.69 14.45 12.96
N LEU A 22 -1.46 13.61 12.27
CA LEU A 22 -2.79 13.22 12.72
C LEU A 22 -2.74 12.53 14.09
N GLY A 23 -1.74 11.69 14.34
CA GLY A 23 -1.51 11.07 15.64
C GLY A 23 -1.20 12.08 16.74
N LEU A 24 -0.35 13.09 16.46
CA LEU A 24 -0.05 14.18 17.40
C LEU A 24 -1.28 15.03 17.73
N LEU A 25 -2.20 15.19 16.78
CA LEU A 25 -3.49 15.86 16.99
C LEU A 25 -4.53 14.97 17.69
N GLY A 26 -4.19 13.72 18.04
CA GLY A 26 -5.08 12.79 18.74
C GLY A 26 -6.04 12.03 17.81
N HIS A 27 -5.86 12.12 16.49
CA HIS A 27 -6.64 11.32 15.55
C HIS A 27 -6.06 9.91 15.41
N ARG A 28 -6.95 8.92 15.23
CA ARG A 28 -6.58 7.56 14.86
C ARG A 28 -6.42 7.50 13.34
N SER A 29 -5.21 7.18 12.88
CA SER A 29 -4.88 7.04 11.46
C SER A 29 -4.25 5.68 11.21
N VAL A 30 -4.65 5.02 10.13
CA VAL A 30 -4.21 3.66 9.77
C VAL A 30 -3.92 3.62 8.27
N ALA A 31 -2.74 3.10 7.90
CA ALA A 31 -2.42 2.80 6.52
C ALA A 31 -3.04 1.45 6.15
N VAL A 32 -3.60 1.36 4.95
CA VAL A 32 -4.29 0.17 4.46
C VAL A 32 -3.62 -0.31 3.19
N ASP A 33 -3.08 -1.52 3.24
CA ASP A 33 -2.55 -2.19 2.05
C ASP A 33 -3.69 -2.76 1.21
N LEU A 34 -3.61 -2.56 -0.10
CA LEU A 34 -4.48 -3.21 -1.06
C LEU A 34 -4.02 -4.66 -1.30
N PRO A 35 -4.91 -5.56 -1.74
CA PRO A 35 -4.51 -6.92 -2.11
C PRO A 35 -3.34 -6.92 -3.10
N GLY A 36 -2.33 -7.74 -2.85
CA GLY A 36 -1.08 -7.81 -3.63
C GLY A 36 -0.12 -6.64 -3.45
N HIS A 37 -0.36 -5.72 -2.50
CA HIS A 37 0.48 -4.56 -2.19
C HIS A 37 0.96 -4.57 -0.73
N GLY A 38 1.89 -3.67 -0.40
CA GLY A 38 2.44 -3.54 0.95
C GLY A 38 3.02 -4.87 1.44
N PHE A 39 2.55 -5.35 2.58
CA PHE A 39 3.01 -6.63 3.13
C PHE A 39 2.61 -7.87 2.31
N ASP A 40 1.60 -7.77 1.45
CA ASP A 40 1.17 -8.84 0.55
C ASP A 40 1.92 -8.80 -0.81
N THR A 41 2.85 -7.85 -0.97
CA THR A 41 3.66 -7.76 -2.18
C THR A 41 4.58 -8.97 -2.27
N THR A 42 4.46 -9.75 -3.35
CA THR A 42 5.36 -10.86 -3.63
C THR A 42 6.10 -10.63 -4.94
N TYR A 43 7.38 -10.96 -4.94
CA TYR A 43 8.21 -10.97 -6.14
C TYR A 43 8.46 -12.43 -6.55
N PRO A 44 8.15 -12.82 -7.79
CA PRO A 44 8.41 -14.18 -8.23
C PRO A 44 9.90 -14.49 -8.15
N ARG A 45 10.27 -15.74 -7.89
CA ARG A 45 11.68 -16.17 -7.81
C ARG A 45 12.48 -15.73 -9.05
N ALA A 46 11.85 -15.73 -10.21
CA ALA A 46 12.45 -15.32 -11.47
C ALA A 46 12.89 -13.83 -11.52
N TYR A 47 12.31 -12.97 -10.66
CA TYR A 47 12.72 -11.58 -10.49
C TYR A 47 14.01 -11.42 -9.67
N GLN A 48 14.33 -12.40 -8.81
CA GLN A 48 15.48 -12.35 -7.89
C GLN A 48 16.80 -12.64 -8.60
N ALA A 49 17.93 -12.28 -7.99
CA ALA A 49 19.25 -12.55 -8.54
C ALA A 49 19.74 -13.99 -8.26
N PRO A 50 20.38 -14.67 -9.24
CA PRO A 50 20.50 -14.29 -10.65
C PRO A 50 19.14 -14.36 -11.37
N GLN A 51 18.86 -13.35 -12.20
CA GLN A 51 17.52 -13.16 -12.79
C GLN A 51 17.22 -14.18 -13.89
N ASP A 52 16.12 -14.92 -13.75
CA ASP A 52 15.57 -15.80 -14.79
C ASP A 52 14.61 -15.00 -15.67
N ARG A 53 15.13 -14.51 -16.80
CA ARG A 53 14.35 -13.69 -17.74
C ARG A 53 13.19 -14.47 -18.38
N GLY A 54 13.38 -15.76 -18.65
CA GLY A 54 12.36 -16.61 -19.26
C GLY A 54 11.18 -16.78 -18.32
N GLY A 55 11.46 -17.19 -17.07
CA GLY A 55 10.45 -17.30 -16.04
C GLY A 55 9.79 -15.96 -15.71
N PHE A 56 10.54 -14.85 -15.71
CA PHE A 56 10.00 -13.52 -15.40
C PHE A 56 9.01 -13.04 -16.47
N ALA A 57 9.25 -13.37 -17.75
CA ALA A 57 8.36 -12.99 -18.84
C ALA A 57 6.99 -13.70 -18.81
N THR A 58 6.90 -14.88 -18.20
CA THR A 58 5.69 -15.71 -18.24
C THR A 58 4.99 -15.87 -16.90
N THR A 59 5.69 -15.64 -15.79
CA THR A 59 5.11 -15.82 -14.45
C THR A 59 4.09 -14.73 -14.19
N PRO A 60 2.82 -15.07 -13.88
CA PRO A 60 1.83 -14.10 -13.44
C PRO A 60 2.32 -13.22 -12.28
N GLY A 61 2.08 -11.92 -12.37
CA GLY A 61 2.24 -11.03 -11.22
C GLY A 61 1.26 -11.35 -10.11
N ALA A 62 1.62 -11.01 -8.87
CA ALA A 62 0.81 -11.24 -7.67
C ALA A 62 -0.58 -10.59 -7.73
N ILE A 63 -0.71 -9.50 -8.50
CA ILE A 63 -1.98 -8.78 -8.69
C ILE A 63 -2.87 -9.41 -9.78
N LYS A 64 -2.43 -10.49 -10.45
CA LYS A 64 -3.26 -11.14 -11.48
C LYS A 64 -4.55 -11.67 -10.83
N GLY A 65 -5.69 -11.19 -11.33
CA GLY A 65 -7.01 -11.57 -10.81
C GLY A 65 -7.53 -10.66 -9.69
N VAL A 66 -6.74 -9.70 -9.21
CA VAL A 66 -7.26 -8.62 -8.35
C VAL A 66 -8.17 -7.75 -9.20
N THR A 67 -9.43 -7.59 -8.76
CA THR A 67 -10.44 -6.81 -9.46
C THR A 67 -10.76 -5.53 -8.71
N LEU A 68 -11.22 -4.49 -9.41
CA LEU A 68 -11.68 -3.26 -8.77
C LEU A 68 -12.79 -3.52 -7.73
N ALA A 69 -13.74 -4.40 -8.06
CA ALA A 69 -14.82 -4.79 -7.15
C ALA A 69 -14.29 -5.49 -5.88
N GLY A 70 -13.32 -6.39 -6.04
CA GLY A 70 -12.64 -7.04 -4.91
C GLY A 70 -11.87 -6.05 -4.04
N THR A 71 -11.14 -5.12 -4.66
CA THR A 71 -10.43 -4.05 -3.94
C THR A 71 -11.40 -3.14 -3.18
N ALA A 72 -12.53 -2.76 -3.79
CA ALA A 72 -13.57 -1.97 -3.13
C ALA A 72 -14.18 -2.71 -1.94
N ALA A 73 -14.51 -4.00 -2.11
CA ALA A 73 -15.04 -4.84 -1.03
C ALA A 73 -14.06 -4.95 0.15
N HIS A 74 -12.76 -5.13 -0.14
CA HIS A 74 -11.69 -5.14 0.87
C HIS A 74 -11.65 -3.83 1.66
N LEU A 75 -11.64 -2.69 0.98
CA LEU A 75 -11.64 -1.37 1.62
C LEU A 75 -12.90 -1.14 2.46
N ILE A 76 -14.09 -1.46 1.93
CA ILE A 76 -15.35 -1.34 2.66
C ILE A 76 -15.32 -2.16 3.96
N GLY A 77 -14.83 -3.40 3.91
CA GLY A 77 -14.72 -4.23 5.11
C GLY A 77 -13.83 -3.61 6.20
N ILE A 78 -12.74 -2.97 5.80
CA ILE A 78 -11.85 -2.24 6.72
C ILE A 78 -12.53 -1.00 7.28
N LEU A 79 -13.23 -0.23 6.45
CA LEU A 79 -13.95 0.98 6.88
C LEU A 79 -15.09 0.63 7.85
N GLU A 80 -15.85 -0.42 7.60
CA GLU A 80 -16.90 -0.91 8.52
C GLU A 80 -16.30 -1.37 9.85
N ARG A 81 -15.11 -1.97 9.84
CA ARG A 81 -14.38 -2.25 11.08
C ARG A 81 -13.95 -0.98 11.81
N ALA A 82 -13.41 -0.01 11.09
CA ALA A 82 -12.94 1.24 11.66
C ALA A 82 -14.09 2.08 12.24
N LYS A 83 -15.27 2.05 11.59
CA LYS A 83 -16.49 2.75 12.02
C LYS A 83 -16.95 2.40 13.42
N ARG A 84 -16.67 1.20 13.91
CA ARG A 84 -16.97 0.80 15.30
C ARG A 84 -16.27 1.69 16.33
N ASN A 85 -15.23 2.39 15.92
CA ASN A 85 -14.45 3.28 16.76
C ASN A 85 -14.93 4.74 16.66
N GLY A 86 -15.85 5.08 15.76
CA GLY A 86 -16.34 6.45 15.50
C GLY A 86 -16.40 6.79 14.01
N PRO A 87 -16.72 8.03 13.64
CA PRO A 87 -16.73 8.47 12.24
C PRO A 87 -15.39 8.24 11.55
N VAL A 88 -15.43 7.82 10.28
CA VAL A 88 -14.24 7.49 9.47
C VAL A 88 -14.28 8.23 8.15
N THR A 89 -13.15 8.82 7.77
CA THR A 89 -12.89 9.34 6.42
C THR A 89 -11.72 8.57 5.83
N SER A 90 -11.74 8.36 4.52
CA SER A 90 -10.62 7.77 3.79
C SER A 90 -10.25 8.63 2.59
N SER A 91 -8.99 8.56 2.19
CA SER A 91 -8.50 9.11 0.94
C SER A 91 -7.65 8.04 0.28
N HIS A 92 -7.87 7.79 -1.00
CA HIS A 92 -6.99 6.96 -1.80
C HIS A 92 -6.88 7.59 -3.19
N THR A 93 -5.75 7.35 -3.84
CA THR A 93 -5.59 7.53 -5.28
C THR A 93 -5.42 6.15 -5.90
N ALA A 94 -6.13 5.85 -6.98
CA ALA A 94 -5.87 4.66 -7.79
C ALA A 94 -5.17 5.10 -9.07
N ALA A 95 -4.02 4.48 -9.35
CA ALA A 95 -3.59 4.34 -10.74
C ALA A 95 -4.38 3.15 -11.30
N ALA A 96 -5.31 3.40 -12.23
CA ALA A 96 -5.84 2.32 -13.04
C ALA A 96 -4.67 1.79 -13.89
N ALA A 97 -4.31 0.51 -13.69
CA ALA A 97 -3.35 -0.19 -14.53
C ALA A 97 -4.02 -0.69 -15.80
#